data_AF-A0A4Q3AVW5-F1
#
_entry.id   AF-A0A4Q3AVW5-F1
#
_cell.length_a   1.000
_cell.length_b   1.000
_cell.length_c   1.000
_cell.angle_alpha   90.00
_cell.angle_beta   90.00
_cell.angle_gamma   90.00
#
_symmetry.space_group_name_H-M   'P 1'
#
loop_
_entity.id
_entity.type
_entity.pdbx_description
1 polymer ?
#
loop_
_entity_poly.entity_id
_entity_poly.type
_entity_poly.pdbx_seq_one_letter_code
_entity_poly.pdbx_strand_id
1 'polypeptide(L)'
;IKATLKIPVIANGEIWTIEDYLRCREQSQCDDVMLGRGLLSCPDLARQIKAHVAGEIYEPLRWPEICQMLFDYYRKTTPLYDERNCGNRVKQWLMYLSRQYPQAQIFFDDVKRKSQPNDIEDCFNKALYECSDQK
;
A
#
# COMPACT_ATOMS: atom_id res chain seq x y z
N ILE A 1 13.75 5.96 -27.00
CA ILE A 1 12.93 4.73 -27.14
C ILE A 1 11.47 5.06 -27.47
N LYS A 2 10.75 5.86 -26.67
CA LYS A 2 9.36 6.26 -27.03
C LYS A 2 9.29 6.94 -28.41
N ALA A 3 10.12 7.95 -28.65
CA ALA A 3 10.11 8.74 -29.89
C ALA A 3 10.38 7.93 -31.18
N THR A 4 10.87 6.70 -31.06
CA THR A 4 11.22 5.84 -32.20
C THR A 4 10.19 4.74 -32.47
N LEU A 5 9.18 4.58 -31.61
CA LEU A 5 8.17 3.52 -31.70
C LEU A 5 6.78 4.13 -31.95
N LYS A 6 5.96 3.44 -32.75
CA LYS A 6 4.57 3.84 -33.04
C LYS A 6 3.54 3.15 -32.14
N ILE A 7 3.98 2.19 -31.33
CA ILE A 7 3.13 1.48 -30.37
C ILE A 7 3.11 2.24 -29.03
N PRO A 8 2.03 2.13 -28.23
CA PRO A 8 2.00 2.67 -26.89
C PRO A 8 3.15 2.11 -26.04
N VAL A 9 3.83 2.99 -25.29
CA VAL A 9 4.91 2.63 -24.38
C VAL A 9 4.52 3.09 -22.98
N ILE A 10 4.61 2.18 -22.02
CA ILE A 10 4.31 2.42 -20.61
C ILE A 10 5.62 2.48 -19.85
N ALA A 11 5.90 3.59 -19.18
CA ALA A 11 7.08 3.68 -18.30
C ALA A 11 6.83 2.94 -16.99
N ASN A 12 7.85 2.29 -16.45
CA ASN A 12 7.77 1.56 -15.18
C ASN A 12 9.10 1.62 -14.44
N GLY A 13 9.03 1.58 -13.10
CA GLY A 13 10.19 1.45 -12.21
C GLY A 13 10.37 2.63 -11.28
N GLU A 14 10.65 2.33 -10.00
CA GLU A 14 11.02 3.30 -8.95
C GLU A 14 10.05 4.49 -8.76
N ILE A 15 8.75 4.22 -8.82
CA ILE A 15 7.70 5.23 -8.60
C ILE A 15 7.08 5.01 -7.23
N TRP A 16 7.52 5.82 -6.26
CA TRP A 16 7.12 5.73 -4.86
C TRP A 16 6.29 6.95 -4.43
N THR A 17 6.48 8.10 -5.08
CA THR A 17 5.77 9.36 -4.79
C THR A 17 5.22 10.03 -6.05
N ILE A 18 4.46 11.13 -5.86
CA ILE A 18 4.00 11.97 -6.98
C ILE A 18 5.21 12.57 -7.73
N GLU A 19 6.24 12.98 -7.02
CA GLU A 19 7.47 13.53 -7.60
C GLU A 19 8.20 12.49 -8.46
N ASP A 20 8.25 11.22 -8.02
CA ASP A 20 8.80 10.14 -8.85
C ASP A 20 8.01 9.97 -10.14
N TYR A 21 6.67 10.05 -10.07
CA TYR A 21 5.81 9.99 -11.24
C TYR A 21 6.09 11.15 -12.20
N LEU A 22 6.19 12.39 -11.70
CA LEU A 22 6.49 13.57 -12.51
C LEU A 22 7.86 13.46 -13.18
N ARG A 23 8.89 13.04 -12.44
CA ARG A 23 10.23 12.80 -13.00
C ARG A 23 10.22 11.69 -14.05
N CYS A 24 9.50 10.60 -13.79
CA CYS A 24 9.35 9.50 -14.74
C CYS A 24 8.70 9.98 -16.04
N ARG A 25 7.63 10.77 -15.95
CA ARG A 25 6.95 11.40 -17.09
C ARG A 25 7.89 12.31 -17.88
N GLU A 26 8.61 13.18 -17.20
CA GLU A 26 9.55 14.12 -17.81
C GLU A 26 10.69 13.39 -18.55
N GLN A 27 11.27 12.36 -17.94
CA GLN A 27 12.42 11.65 -18.53
C GLN A 27 12.02 10.68 -19.64
N SER A 28 10.96 9.89 -19.40
CA SER A 28 10.53 8.86 -20.34
C SER A 28 9.72 9.43 -21.51
N GLN A 29 9.15 10.62 -21.32
CA GLN A 29 8.15 11.24 -22.18
C GLN A 29 6.91 10.35 -22.40
N CYS A 30 6.73 9.25 -21.64
CA CYS A 30 5.62 8.30 -21.81
C CYS A 30 4.30 8.89 -21.30
N ASP A 31 3.20 8.53 -21.95
CA ASP A 31 1.87 9.00 -21.56
C ASP A 31 1.26 8.15 -20.44
N ASP A 32 1.66 6.89 -20.37
CA ASP A 32 1.20 5.96 -19.37
C ASP A 32 2.37 5.49 -18.50
N VAL A 33 2.04 5.26 -17.24
CA VAL A 33 3.00 4.89 -16.21
C VAL A 33 2.42 3.75 -15.37
N MET A 34 3.18 2.68 -15.23
CA MET A 34 2.80 1.52 -14.41
C MET A 34 3.38 1.67 -13.01
N LEU A 35 2.51 1.53 -11.99
CA LEU A 35 2.90 1.50 -10.59
C LEU A 35 3.05 0.05 -10.12
N GLY A 36 4.12 -0.23 -9.37
CA GLY A 36 4.38 -1.54 -8.79
C GLY A 36 4.47 -1.46 -7.28
N ARG A 37 5.69 -1.65 -6.74
CA ARG A 37 5.96 -1.67 -5.29
C ARG A 37 5.53 -0.39 -4.56
N GLY A 38 5.51 0.77 -5.23
CA GLY A 38 5.00 2.02 -4.66
C GLY A 38 3.56 1.90 -4.13
N LEU A 39 2.68 1.14 -4.80
CA LEU A 39 1.31 0.91 -4.33
C LEU A 39 1.23 0.02 -3.09
N LEU A 40 2.21 -0.86 -2.85
CA LEU A 40 2.25 -1.64 -1.61
C LEU A 40 2.62 -0.77 -0.42
N SER A 41 3.46 0.25 -0.62
CA SER A 41 3.89 1.19 0.41
C SER A 41 2.91 2.34 0.63
N CYS A 42 2.20 2.77 -0.42
CA CYS A 42 1.21 3.84 -0.41
C CYS A 42 -0.01 3.40 -1.26
N PRO A 43 -1.00 2.71 -0.65
CA PRO A 43 -2.11 2.08 -1.39
C PRO A 43 -2.98 3.02 -2.22
N ASP A 44 -2.99 4.30 -1.88
CA ASP A 44 -3.72 5.35 -2.57
C ASP A 44 -2.84 6.23 -3.47
N LEU A 45 -1.58 5.88 -3.70
CA LEU A 45 -0.65 6.62 -4.57
C LEU A 45 -1.24 6.90 -5.97
N ALA A 46 -1.95 5.94 -6.55
CA ALA A 46 -2.60 6.14 -7.85
C ALA A 46 -3.68 7.23 -7.81
N ARG A 47 -4.43 7.35 -6.70
CA ARG A 47 -5.43 8.39 -6.50
C ARG A 47 -4.76 9.75 -6.29
N GLN A 48 -3.71 9.79 -5.47
CA GLN A 48 -2.90 10.98 -5.25
C GLN A 48 -2.34 11.54 -6.57
N ILE A 49 -1.77 10.67 -7.42
CA ILE A 49 -1.26 11.05 -8.75
C ILE A 49 -2.38 11.60 -9.64
N LYS A 50 -3.53 10.92 -9.70
CA LYS A 50 -4.67 11.38 -10.52
C LYS A 50 -5.19 12.73 -10.08
N ALA A 51 -5.38 12.93 -8.77
CA ALA A 51 -5.82 14.20 -8.22
C ALA A 51 -4.81 15.32 -8.52
N HIS A 52 -3.52 15.07 -8.33
CA HIS A 52 -2.46 16.02 -8.65
C HIS A 52 -2.48 16.44 -10.14
N VAL A 53 -2.61 15.48 -11.06
CA VAL A 53 -2.69 15.76 -12.51
C VAL A 53 -3.96 16.54 -12.87
N ALA A 54 -5.07 16.30 -12.17
CA ALA A 54 -6.33 17.02 -12.36
C ALA A 54 -6.35 18.41 -11.69
N GLY A 55 -5.34 18.77 -10.89
CA GLY A 55 -5.35 19.98 -10.07
C GLY A 55 -6.35 19.93 -8.92
N GLU A 56 -6.74 18.73 -8.50
CA GLU A 56 -7.68 18.49 -7.41
C GLU A 56 -6.95 18.33 -6.07
N ILE A 57 -7.60 18.76 -4.99
CA ILE A 57 -7.12 18.51 -3.62
C ILE A 57 -7.53 17.10 -3.23
N TYR A 58 -6.56 16.31 -2.80
CA TYR A 58 -6.78 14.96 -2.27
C TYR A 58 -6.01 14.77 -0.97
N GLU A 59 -6.70 14.30 0.05
CA GLU A 59 -6.12 13.97 1.34
C GLU A 59 -5.66 12.50 1.35
N PRO A 60 -4.35 12.23 1.54
CA PRO A 60 -3.82 10.87 1.64
C PRO A 60 -4.47 10.04 2.75
N LEU A 61 -4.64 8.74 2.50
CA LEU A 61 -5.16 7.81 3.49
C LEU A 61 -4.26 7.78 4.73
N ARG A 62 -4.88 7.96 5.90
CA ARG A 62 -4.20 7.87 7.19
C ARG A 62 -4.13 6.43 7.65
N TRP A 63 -3.27 6.18 8.64
CA TRP A 63 -3.06 4.83 9.18
C TRP A 63 -4.35 4.07 9.55
N PRO A 64 -5.37 4.66 10.20
CA PRO A 64 -6.60 3.93 10.53
C PRO A 64 -7.32 3.35 9.30
N GLU A 65 -7.31 4.09 8.19
CA GLU A 65 -7.94 3.67 6.93
C GLU A 65 -7.15 2.53 6.27
N ILE A 66 -5.82 2.62 6.32
CA ILE A 66 -4.90 1.56 5.85
C ILE A 66 -5.04 0.30 6.70
N CYS A 67 -5.09 0.44 8.03
CA CYS A 67 -5.25 -0.67 8.95
C CYS A 67 -6.57 -1.40 8.73
N GLN A 68 -7.67 -0.66 8.53
CA GLN A 68 -8.97 -1.25 8.20
C GLN A 68 -8.92 -1.98 6.85
N MET A 69 -8.33 -1.37 5.83
CA MET A 69 -8.19 -2.01 4.51
C MET A 69 -7.35 -3.31 4.59
N LEU A 70 -6.29 -3.31 5.39
CA LEU A 70 -5.45 -4.49 5.61
C LEU A 70 -6.22 -5.60 6.37
N PHE A 71 -7.08 -5.23 7.32
CA PHE A 71 -7.93 -6.18 8.02
C PHE A 71 -8.99 -6.79 7.10
N ASP A 72 -9.63 -5.98 6.26
CA ASP A 72 -10.58 -6.45 5.26
C ASP A 72 -9.90 -7.41 4.26
N TYR A 73 -8.67 -7.08 3.84
CA TYR A 73 -7.86 -7.95 3.00
C TYR A 73 -7.54 -9.28 3.69
N TYR A 74 -7.10 -9.22 4.95
CA TYR A 74 -6.83 -10.42 5.75
C TYR A 74 -8.07 -11.32 5.81
N ARG A 75 -9.22 -10.80 6.23
CA ARG A 75 -10.47 -11.58 6.33
C ARG A 75 -10.91 -12.21 5.02
N LYS A 76 -10.70 -11.51 3.89
CA LYS A 76 -11.02 -12.04 2.55
C LYS A 76 -10.06 -13.13 2.09
N THR A 77 -8.81 -13.09 2.55
CA THR A 77 -7.76 -13.99 2.05
C THR A 77 -7.45 -15.15 2.99
N THR A 78 -7.70 -15.05 4.28
CA THR A 78 -7.53 -16.12 5.27
C THR A 78 -8.17 -17.45 4.84
N PRO A 79 -9.39 -17.50 4.27
CA PRO A 79 -9.99 -18.76 3.81
C PRO A 79 -9.24 -19.44 2.65
N LEU A 80 -8.31 -18.74 1.97
CA LEU A 80 -7.55 -19.23 0.83
C LEU A 80 -6.19 -19.84 1.21
N TYR A 81 -5.82 -19.78 2.48
CA TYR A 81 -4.54 -20.27 3.00
C TYR A 81 -4.76 -21.31 4.09
N ASP A 82 -3.77 -22.17 4.31
CA ASP A 82 -3.74 -22.95 5.54
C ASP A 82 -3.63 -22.03 6.77
N GLU A 83 -4.08 -22.52 7.91
CA GLU A 83 -4.12 -21.75 9.16
C GLU A 83 -2.75 -21.20 9.55
N ARG A 84 -1.66 -21.94 9.30
CA ARG A 84 -0.30 -21.54 9.68
C ARG A 84 0.24 -20.39 8.82
N ASN A 85 -0.27 -20.25 7.60
CA ASN A 85 0.20 -19.28 6.60
C ASN A 85 -0.75 -18.09 6.39
N CYS A 86 -1.92 -18.06 7.04
CA CYS A 86 -2.93 -17.00 6.89
C CYS A 86 -2.36 -15.57 7.11
N GLY A 87 -1.38 -15.42 8.01
CA GLY A 87 -0.76 -14.13 8.32
C GLY A 87 0.35 -13.69 7.36
N ASN A 88 0.85 -14.56 6.48
CA ASN A 88 2.08 -14.27 5.72
C ASN A 88 1.94 -13.07 4.77
N ARG A 89 0.78 -12.93 4.10
CA ARG A 89 0.53 -11.81 3.19
C ARG A 89 0.39 -10.49 3.93
N VAL A 90 -0.28 -10.49 5.08
CA VAL A 90 -0.37 -9.31 5.95
C VAL A 90 1.02 -8.89 6.41
N LYS A 91 1.82 -9.82 6.92
CA LYS A 91 3.20 -9.56 7.37
C LYS A 91 4.06 -8.99 6.24
N GLN A 92 3.95 -9.56 5.04
CA GLN A 92 4.65 -9.07 3.85
C GLN A 92 4.22 -7.63 3.51
N TRP A 93 2.92 -7.35 3.54
CA TRP A 93 2.41 -6.02 3.20
C TRP A 93 2.81 -4.98 4.25
N LEU A 94 2.76 -5.32 5.54
CA LEU A 94 3.21 -4.42 6.62
C LEU A 94 4.67 -3.96 6.42
N MET A 95 5.55 -4.83 5.93
CA MET A 95 6.93 -4.46 5.59
C MET A 95 7.04 -3.43 4.46
N TYR A 96 6.10 -3.43 3.50
CA TYR A 96 6.05 -2.37 2.49
C TYR A 96 5.45 -1.08 3.07
N LEU A 97 4.39 -1.20 3.86
CA LEU A 97 3.69 -0.06 4.48
C LEU A 97 4.57 0.69 5.46
N SER A 98 5.52 0.03 6.14
CA SER A 98 6.44 0.67 7.09
C SER A 98 7.34 1.75 6.47
N ARG A 99 7.44 1.80 5.13
CA ARG A 99 8.11 2.89 4.42
C ARG A 99 7.37 4.23 4.57
N GLN A 100 6.04 4.20 4.65
CA GLN A 100 5.18 5.39 4.66
C GLN A 100 4.45 5.60 5.99
N TYR A 101 4.16 4.50 6.71
CA TYR A 101 3.37 4.50 7.93
C TYR A 101 4.19 3.92 9.08
N PRO A 102 4.75 4.74 9.99
CA PRO A 102 5.50 4.25 11.15
C PRO A 102 4.72 3.24 12.00
N GLN A 103 3.39 3.41 12.09
CA GLN A 103 2.48 2.51 12.78
C GLN A 103 2.48 1.09 12.19
N ALA A 104 2.77 0.93 10.90
CA ALA A 104 2.88 -0.39 10.27
C ALA A 104 4.07 -1.19 10.81
N GLN A 105 5.17 -0.54 11.18
CA GLN A 105 6.30 -1.20 11.82
C GLN A 105 5.93 -1.70 13.22
N ILE A 106 5.24 -0.86 14.00
CA ILE A 106 4.73 -1.22 15.34
C ILE A 106 3.81 -2.44 15.22
N PHE A 107 2.87 -2.40 14.28
CA PHE A 107 1.94 -3.51 14.07
C PHE A 107 2.66 -4.78 13.56
N PHE A 108 3.65 -4.63 12.68
CA PHE A 108 4.47 -5.78 12.25
C PHE A 108 5.14 -6.45 13.45
N ASP A 109 5.69 -5.67 14.37
CA ASP A 109 6.37 -6.19 15.55
C ASP A 109 5.43 -6.97 16.49
N ASP A 110 4.17 -6.56 16.59
CA ASP A 110 3.11 -7.25 17.34
C ASP A 110 2.71 -8.58 16.68
N VAL A 111 2.57 -8.61 15.35
CA VAL A 111 2.01 -9.76 14.62
C VAL A 111 3.06 -10.76 14.11
N LYS A 112 4.34 -10.38 13.98
CA LYS A 112 5.37 -11.19 13.27
C LYS A 112 5.51 -12.62 13.80
N ARG A 113 5.32 -12.84 15.11
CA ARG A 113 5.41 -14.17 15.76
C ARG A 113 4.08 -14.91 15.88
N LYS A 114 2.96 -14.30 15.47
CA LYS A 114 1.63 -14.91 15.54
C LYS A 114 1.37 -15.77 14.32
N SER A 115 0.78 -16.95 14.51
CA SER A 115 0.48 -17.90 13.44
C SER A 115 -0.95 -18.44 13.47
N GLN A 116 -1.69 -18.23 14.57
CA GLN A 116 -3.09 -18.62 14.65
C GLN A 116 -3.98 -17.47 14.17
N PRO A 117 -5.08 -17.76 13.43
CA PRO A 117 -5.99 -16.73 12.97
C PRO A 117 -6.51 -15.82 14.08
N ASN A 118 -6.93 -16.41 15.21
CA ASN A 118 -7.47 -15.66 16.35
C ASN A 118 -6.43 -14.69 16.94
N ASP A 119 -5.17 -15.11 17.11
CA ASP A 119 -4.10 -14.23 17.59
C ASP A 119 -3.91 -13.00 16.68
N ILE A 120 -4.02 -13.21 15.36
CA ILE A 120 -3.82 -12.15 14.37
C ILE A 120 -5.02 -11.20 14.38
N GLU A 121 -6.25 -11.73 14.48
CA GLU A 121 -7.47 -10.93 14.60
C GLU A 121 -7.48 -10.06 15.86
N ASP A 122 -7.03 -10.60 16.99
CA ASP A 122 -6.89 -9.84 18.24
C ASP A 122 -5.92 -8.66 18.06
N CYS A 123 -4.81 -8.85 17.35
CA CYS A 123 -3.88 -7.76 17.04
C CYS A 123 -4.54 -6.68 16.14
N PHE A 124 -5.33 -7.07 15.13
CA PHE A 124 -6.08 -6.11 14.31
C PHE A 124 -7.10 -5.33 15.13
N ASN A 125 -7.89 -6.01 15.97
CA ASN A 125 -8.91 -5.39 16.80
C ASN A 125 -8.29 -4.37 17.77
N LYS A 126 -7.16 -4.73 18.40
CA LYS A 126 -6.38 -3.81 19.24
C LYS A 126 -5.90 -2.59 18.45
N ALA A 127 -5.27 -2.79 17.30
CA ALA A 127 -4.74 -1.70 16.48
C ALA A 127 -5.84 -0.73 16.00
N LEU A 128 -7.00 -1.26 15.63
CA LEU A 128 -8.16 -0.45 15.21
C LEU A 128 -8.79 0.31 16.38
N TYR A 129 -8.87 -0.30 17.56
CA TYR A 129 -9.35 0.34 18.79
C TYR A 129 -8.44 1.51 19.21
N GLU A 130 -7.12 1.31 19.20
CA GLU A 130 -6.15 2.37 19.51
C GLU A 130 -6.22 3.53 18.50
N CYS A 131 -6.59 3.25 17.25
CA CYS A 131 -6.83 4.27 16.24
C CYS A 131 -8.13 5.06 16.45
N SER A 132 -9.16 4.47 17.07
CA SER A 132 -10.42 5.17 17.35
C SER A 132 -10.33 6.12 18.54
N ASP A 133 -9.50 5.80 19.53
CA ASP A 133 -9.30 6.61 20.74
C ASP A 133 -8.36 7.81 20.51
N GLN A 134 -7.77 7.94 19.32
CA GLN A 134 -6.90 9.07 18.91
C GLN A 134 -7.64 10.17 18.12
N LYS A 135 -8.97 10.16 18.11
CA LYS A 135 -9.80 11.26 17.56
C LYS A 135 -10.12 12.31 18.61
#